data_AF-A0A413YU45-F1
#
_entry.id   AF-A0A413YU45-F1
#
_cell.length_a   1.000
_cell.length_b   1.000
_cell.length_c   1.000
_cell.angle_alpha   90.00
_cell.angle_beta   90.00
_cell.angle_gamma   90.00
#
_symmetry.space_group_name_H-M   'P 1'
#
loop_
_entity.id
_entity.type
_entity.pdbx_description
1 polymer ?
#
loop_
_entity_poly.entity_id
_entity_poly.type
_entity_poly.pdbx_seq_one_letter_code
_entity_poly.pdbx_strand_id
1 'polypeptide(L)'
;MFEVFGEFDSAEEINKAAAAQLEQGDMQAVRDIAKENGLDLDDAEDYIAGDMEELCNPLMAALGKLKIERADLELKGVLEDWYDIVTDMCVNDEAVRAAVRRKDKSLKVFMSLILAKAFDTKELVSSKIVKITKVKNGKEQMRSPVYLGIPNRAEIRNICKDYYLK
;
A
#
# COMPACT_ATOMS: atom_id res chain seq x y z
N MET A 1 -7.41 6.80 10.64
CA MET A 1 -7.63 6.43 9.22
C MET A 1 -9.12 6.18 9.03
N PHE A 2 -9.73 6.69 7.95
CA PHE A 2 -11.16 6.50 7.64
C PHE A 2 -12.12 7.00 8.72
N GLU A 3 -11.87 8.19 9.29
CA GLU A 3 -12.55 8.69 10.49
C GLU A 3 -13.83 9.48 10.19
N VAL A 4 -13.90 10.17 9.04
CA VAL A 4 -15.01 11.08 8.74
C VAL A 4 -16.05 10.37 7.88
N PHE A 5 -15.61 9.68 6.83
CA PHE A 5 -16.50 9.06 5.84
C PHE A 5 -16.50 7.53 5.91
N GLY A 6 -15.57 6.96 6.67
CA GLY A 6 -15.39 5.52 6.73
C GLY A 6 -14.66 4.98 5.51
N GLU A 7 -14.47 3.67 5.48
CA GLU A 7 -13.72 3.02 4.42
C GLU A 7 -14.65 2.68 3.23
N PHE A 8 -14.36 3.30 2.08
CA PHE A 8 -15.02 2.97 0.83
C PHE A 8 -14.46 1.69 0.19
N ASP A 9 -15.36 0.95 -0.45
CA ASP A 9 -15.09 -0.36 -1.06
C ASP A 9 -14.64 -0.24 -2.52
N SER A 10 -14.87 0.92 -3.17
CA SER A 10 -14.56 1.14 -4.59
C SER A 10 -14.39 2.62 -4.96
N ALA A 11 -13.91 2.90 -6.18
CA ALA A 11 -13.85 4.26 -6.71
C ALA A 11 -15.26 4.83 -6.94
N GLU A 12 -16.21 4.00 -7.34
CA GLU A 12 -17.61 4.39 -7.54
C GLU A 12 -18.25 4.87 -6.23
N GLU A 13 -17.94 4.23 -5.10
CA GLU A 13 -18.43 4.70 -3.78
C GLU A 13 -17.83 6.06 -3.41
N ILE A 14 -16.52 6.27 -3.67
CA ILE A 14 -15.84 7.55 -3.45
C ILE A 14 -16.49 8.64 -4.32
N ASN A 15 -16.64 8.38 -5.62
CA ASN A 15 -17.21 9.33 -6.58
C ASN A 15 -18.67 9.66 -6.24
N LYS A 16 -19.47 8.67 -5.83
CA LYS A 16 -20.85 8.89 -5.40
C LYS A 16 -20.93 9.75 -4.14
N ALA A 17 -20.05 9.53 -3.17
CA ALA A 17 -19.97 10.35 -1.98
C ALA A 17 -19.58 11.80 -2.33
N ALA A 18 -18.55 11.98 -3.17
CA ALA A 18 -18.10 13.29 -3.61
C ALA A 18 -19.19 14.06 -4.38
N ALA A 19 -19.89 13.40 -5.31
CA ALA A 19 -20.98 14.00 -6.07
C ALA A 19 -22.13 14.46 -5.16
N ALA A 20 -22.50 13.65 -4.16
CA ALA A 20 -23.55 14.01 -3.21
C ALA A 20 -23.19 15.24 -2.35
N GLN A 21 -21.91 15.42 -2.01
CA GLN A 21 -21.45 16.62 -1.30
C GLN A 21 -21.42 17.85 -2.22
N LEU A 22 -20.96 17.67 -3.47
CA LEU A 22 -20.89 18.75 -4.44
C LEU A 22 -22.29 19.28 -4.81
N GLU A 23 -23.30 18.40 -4.95
CA GLU A 23 -24.70 18.78 -5.20
C GLU A 23 -25.28 19.63 -4.05
N GLN A 24 -24.83 19.40 -2.82
CA GLN A 24 -25.20 20.18 -1.64
C GLN A 24 -24.37 21.47 -1.49
N GLY A 25 -23.40 21.71 -2.37
CA GLY A 25 -22.49 22.85 -2.32
C GLY A 25 -21.36 22.71 -1.29
N ASP A 26 -21.14 21.53 -0.71
CA ASP A 26 -20.10 21.28 0.29
C ASP A 26 -18.77 20.86 -0.36
N MET A 27 -18.07 21.86 -0.90
CA MET A 27 -16.75 21.66 -1.52
C MET A 27 -15.69 21.23 -0.50
N GLN A 28 -15.84 21.57 0.78
CA GLN A 28 -14.89 21.16 1.81
C GLN A 28 -15.00 19.67 2.07
N ALA A 29 -16.20 19.12 2.12
CA ALA A 29 -16.40 17.68 2.24
C ALA A 29 -15.81 16.90 1.05
N VAL A 30 -15.86 17.45 -0.17
CA VAL A 30 -15.18 16.84 -1.34
C VAL A 30 -13.66 16.75 -1.12
N ARG A 31 -13.03 17.84 -0.65
CA ARG A 31 -11.58 17.85 -0.31
C ARG A 31 -11.24 16.87 0.80
N ASP A 32 -12.10 16.77 1.81
CA ASP A 32 -11.90 15.86 2.94
C ASP A 32 -12.04 14.39 2.50
N ILE A 33 -13.00 14.07 1.60
CA ILE A 33 -13.10 12.75 0.96
C ILE A 33 -11.82 12.42 0.19
N ALA A 34 -11.30 13.36 -0.61
CA ALA A 34 -10.08 13.15 -1.37
C ALA A 34 -8.89 12.85 -0.45
N LYS A 35 -8.70 13.66 0.58
CA LYS A 35 -7.64 13.51 1.58
C LYS A 35 -7.73 12.19 2.33
N GLU A 36 -8.91 11.81 2.81
CA GLU A 36 -9.13 10.55 3.56
C GLU A 36 -8.88 9.32 2.69
N ASN A 37 -9.02 9.44 1.36
CA ASN A 37 -8.74 8.40 0.38
C ASN A 37 -7.34 8.49 -0.25
N GLY A 38 -6.48 9.39 0.23
CA GLY A 38 -5.08 9.50 -0.21
C GLY A 38 -4.89 10.12 -1.60
N LEU A 39 -5.93 10.75 -2.15
CA LEU A 39 -5.90 11.47 -3.41
C LEU A 39 -5.16 12.81 -3.25
N ASP A 40 -4.77 13.42 -4.37
CA ASP A 40 -4.21 14.76 -4.35
C ASP A 40 -5.32 15.79 -4.11
N LEU A 41 -4.97 16.93 -3.51
CA LEU A 41 -5.92 18.03 -3.36
C LEU A 41 -6.27 18.63 -4.72
N ASP A 42 -5.30 18.66 -5.64
CA ASP A 42 -5.51 19.16 -7.01
C ASP A 42 -6.58 18.32 -7.76
N ASP A 43 -6.60 16.99 -7.55
CA ASP A 43 -7.66 16.11 -8.11
C ASP A 43 -9.06 16.54 -7.62
N ALA A 44 -9.16 16.97 -6.36
CA ALA A 44 -10.41 17.45 -5.78
C ALA A 44 -10.82 18.82 -6.34
N GLU A 45 -9.86 19.74 -6.52
CA GLU A 45 -10.14 21.06 -7.11
C GLU A 45 -10.58 20.94 -8.57
N ASP A 46 -9.90 20.12 -9.37
CA ASP A 46 -10.27 19.88 -10.78
C ASP A 46 -11.69 19.29 -10.88
N TYR A 47 -12.05 18.37 -9.98
CA TYR A 47 -13.41 17.84 -9.89
C TYR A 47 -14.44 18.91 -9.46
N ILE A 48 -14.13 19.73 -8.46
CA ILE A 48 -15.01 20.82 -8.00
C ILE A 48 -15.22 21.87 -9.10
N ALA A 49 -14.19 22.17 -9.87
CA ALA A 49 -14.23 23.10 -11.00
C ALA A 49 -15.01 22.56 -12.22
N GLY A 50 -15.25 21.25 -12.26
CA GLY A 50 -15.88 20.56 -13.38
C GLY A 50 -14.91 20.24 -14.53
N ASP A 51 -13.60 20.32 -14.28
CA ASP A 51 -12.56 19.94 -15.25
C ASP A 51 -12.40 18.42 -15.35
N MET A 52 -12.81 17.69 -14.31
CA MET A 52 -12.88 16.22 -14.27
C MET A 52 -14.31 15.75 -13.98
N GLU A 53 -14.78 14.72 -14.69
CA GLU A 53 -16.14 14.17 -14.50
C GLU A 53 -16.28 13.38 -13.19
N GLU A 54 -15.18 12.82 -12.69
CA GLU A 54 -15.13 11.99 -11.50
C GLU A 54 -13.95 12.40 -10.62
N LEU A 55 -14.10 12.28 -9.30
CA LEU A 55 -13.02 12.60 -8.35
C LEU A 55 -11.83 11.63 -8.48
N CYS A 56 -12.09 10.35 -8.74
CA CYS A 56 -11.02 9.37 -8.90
C CYS A 56 -11.42 8.20 -9.79
N ASN A 57 -10.43 7.63 -10.47
CA ASN A 57 -10.56 6.35 -11.15
C ASN A 57 -10.16 5.18 -10.22
N PRO A 58 -10.40 3.91 -10.62
CA PRO A 58 -10.04 2.75 -9.80
C PRO A 58 -8.56 2.65 -9.40
N LEU A 59 -7.64 3.16 -10.23
CA LEU A 59 -6.21 3.12 -9.92
C LEU A 59 -5.86 4.12 -8.84
N MET A 60 -6.36 5.36 -8.95
CA MET A 60 -6.21 6.41 -7.94
C MET A 60 -6.78 5.97 -6.61
N ALA A 61 -7.98 5.38 -6.59
CA ALA A 61 -8.62 4.87 -5.38
C ALA A 61 -7.80 3.77 -4.68
N ALA A 62 -7.25 2.82 -5.44
CA ALA A 62 -6.44 1.73 -4.91
C ALA A 62 -5.08 2.22 -4.39
N LEU A 63 -4.38 3.07 -5.16
CA LEU A 63 -3.09 3.63 -4.75
C LEU A 63 -3.23 4.59 -3.56
N GLY A 64 -4.31 5.38 -3.55
CA GLY A 64 -4.67 6.26 -2.45
C GLY A 64 -4.89 5.49 -1.14
N LYS A 65 -5.61 4.36 -1.20
CA LYS A 65 -5.72 3.43 -0.05
C LYS A 65 -4.36 3.00 0.46
N LEU A 66 -3.52 2.47 -0.42
CA LEU A 66 -2.21 1.94 -0.09
C LEU A 66 -1.32 3.03 0.52
N LYS A 67 -1.39 4.27 0.00
CA LYS A 67 -0.66 5.43 0.54
C LYS A 67 -1.06 5.74 1.98
N ILE A 68 -2.35 5.73 2.28
CA ILE A 68 -2.86 5.98 3.64
C ILE A 68 -2.46 4.84 4.58
N GLU A 69 -2.61 3.57 4.17
CA GLU A 69 -2.19 2.41 4.96
C GLU A 69 -0.68 2.34 5.18
N ARG A 70 0.11 2.72 4.17
CA ARG A 70 1.58 2.80 4.28
C ARG A 70 2.00 3.83 5.33
N ALA A 71 1.37 5.00 5.33
CA ALA A 71 1.69 6.06 6.28
C ALA A 71 1.34 5.63 7.71
N ASP A 72 0.19 4.98 7.92
CA ASP A 72 -0.23 4.43 9.21
C ASP A 72 0.72 3.35 9.73
N LEU A 73 1.23 2.49 8.85
CA LEU A 73 2.17 1.41 9.20
C LEU A 73 3.63 1.88 9.35
N GLU A 74 3.92 3.15 9.05
CA GLU A 74 5.28 3.72 9.07
C GLU A 74 6.32 2.86 8.33
N LEU A 75 5.97 2.32 7.16
CA LEU A 75 6.84 1.41 6.41
C LEU A 75 8.18 2.07 6.08
N LYS A 76 9.28 1.32 6.26
CA LYS A 76 10.66 1.77 6.04
C LYS A 76 11.51 0.61 5.52
N GLY A 77 12.59 0.95 4.80
CA GLY A 77 13.57 -0.03 4.33
C GLY A 77 12.93 -1.08 3.43
N VAL A 78 13.22 -2.37 3.67
CA VAL A 78 12.72 -3.48 2.83
C VAL A 78 11.19 -3.57 2.76
N LEU A 79 10.48 -3.02 3.76
CA LEU A 79 9.01 -2.98 3.73
C LEU A 79 8.48 -2.02 2.66
N GLU A 80 9.25 -0.98 2.31
CA GLU A 80 8.90 -0.08 1.20
C GLU A 80 9.06 -0.78 -0.15
N ASP A 81 10.11 -1.61 -0.31
CA ASP A 81 10.27 -2.41 -1.53
C ASP A 81 9.09 -3.37 -1.73
N TRP A 82 8.50 -3.89 -0.64
CA TRP A 82 7.32 -4.77 -0.70
C TRP A 82 6.05 -3.99 -1.03
N TYR A 83 5.92 -2.77 -0.49
CA TYR A 83 4.85 -1.84 -0.84
C TYR A 83 4.90 -1.49 -2.34
N ASP A 84 6.08 -1.19 -2.87
CA ASP A 84 6.26 -0.85 -4.29
C ASP A 84 5.87 -2.00 -5.22
N ILE A 85 5.98 -3.25 -4.77
CA ILE A 85 5.54 -4.39 -5.57
C ILE A 85 4.02 -4.46 -5.67
N VAL A 86 3.27 -4.16 -4.61
CA VAL A 86 1.79 -4.16 -4.68
C VAL A 86 1.26 -2.95 -5.44
N THR A 87 1.89 -1.77 -5.35
CA THR A 87 1.52 -0.62 -6.18
C THR A 87 1.77 -0.90 -7.66
N ASP A 88 2.93 -1.48 -8.01
CA ASP A 88 3.23 -1.93 -9.37
C ASP A 88 2.19 -2.96 -9.86
N MET A 89 1.68 -3.81 -8.97
CA MET A 89 0.62 -4.74 -9.33
C MET A 89 -0.72 -4.03 -9.58
N CYS A 90 -1.11 -3.03 -8.80
CA CYS A 90 -2.30 -2.22 -9.08
C CYS A 90 -2.22 -1.52 -10.44
N VAL A 91 -1.03 -1.06 -10.85
CA VAL A 91 -0.83 -0.45 -12.17
C VAL A 91 -1.08 -1.46 -13.29
N ASN A 92 -0.61 -2.70 -13.14
CA ASN A 92 -0.56 -3.67 -14.23
C ASN A 92 -1.67 -4.73 -14.22
N ASP A 93 -2.46 -4.85 -13.15
CA ASP A 93 -3.47 -5.90 -12.98
C ASP A 93 -4.77 -5.30 -12.40
N GLU A 94 -5.79 -5.17 -13.25
CA GLU A 94 -7.07 -4.54 -12.91
C GLU A 94 -7.83 -5.30 -11.81
N ALA A 95 -7.71 -6.62 -11.79
CA ALA A 95 -8.37 -7.44 -10.77
C ALA A 95 -7.73 -7.20 -9.40
N VAL A 96 -6.38 -7.08 -9.35
CA VAL A 96 -5.67 -6.75 -8.12
C VAL A 96 -5.99 -5.32 -7.68
N ARG A 97 -6.01 -4.37 -8.60
CA ARG A 97 -6.38 -2.97 -8.34
C ARG A 97 -7.75 -2.86 -7.68
N ALA A 98 -8.77 -3.48 -8.29
CA ALA A 98 -10.12 -3.49 -7.74
C ALA A 98 -10.16 -4.17 -6.37
N ALA A 99 -9.45 -5.28 -6.21
CA ALA A 99 -9.39 -6.02 -4.94
C ALA A 99 -8.69 -5.26 -3.81
N VAL A 100 -7.64 -4.49 -4.11
CA VAL A 100 -6.90 -3.70 -3.12
C VAL A 100 -7.82 -2.66 -2.47
N ARG A 101 -8.71 -2.03 -3.25
CA ARG A 101 -9.63 -1.01 -2.73
C ARG A 101 -10.66 -1.58 -1.75
N ARG A 102 -11.00 -2.87 -1.85
CA ARG A 102 -12.04 -3.45 -0.99
C ARG A 102 -11.71 -3.33 0.49
N LYS A 103 -12.71 -3.03 1.31
CA LYS A 103 -12.60 -2.83 2.77
C LYS A 103 -12.23 -4.09 3.55
N ASP A 104 -12.46 -5.26 2.97
CA ASP A 104 -12.06 -6.54 3.56
C ASP A 104 -10.56 -6.86 3.35
N LYS A 105 -9.87 -6.05 2.53
CA LYS A 105 -8.44 -6.17 2.25
C LYS A 105 -7.68 -5.02 2.89
N SER A 106 -6.41 -5.27 3.20
CA SER A 106 -5.51 -4.28 3.82
C SER A 106 -4.05 -4.62 3.61
N LEU A 107 -3.23 -3.58 3.49
CA LEU A 107 -1.78 -3.67 3.38
C LEU A 107 -1.15 -4.38 4.58
N LYS A 108 -1.65 -4.18 5.80
CA LYS A 108 -1.07 -4.82 7.00
C LYS A 108 -1.13 -6.35 6.94
N VAL A 109 -2.23 -6.91 6.42
CA VAL A 109 -2.37 -8.37 6.27
C VAL A 109 -1.47 -8.85 5.13
N PHE A 110 -1.43 -8.14 3.99
CA PHE A 110 -0.50 -8.46 2.91
C PHE A 110 0.96 -8.49 3.39
N MET A 111 1.38 -7.46 4.13
CA MET A 111 2.71 -7.36 4.74
C MET A 111 2.98 -8.49 5.73
N SER A 112 1.99 -8.88 6.53
CA SER A 112 2.12 -10.00 7.48
C SER A 112 2.39 -11.34 6.77
N LEU A 113 1.81 -11.56 5.60
CA LEU A 113 2.02 -12.78 4.80
C LEU A 113 3.44 -12.83 4.22
N ILE A 114 3.95 -11.70 3.73
CA ILE A 114 5.33 -11.61 3.25
C ILE A 114 6.31 -11.81 4.41
N LEU A 115 6.04 -11.19 5.56
CA LEU A 115 6.88 -11.34 6.75
C LEU A 115 6.91 -12.80 7.22
N ALA A 116 5.78 -13.49 7.26
CA ALA A 116 5.71 -14.91 7.60
C ALA A 116 6.57 -15.74 6.62
N LYS A 117 6.39 -15.52 5.31
CA LYS A 117 7.21 -16.18 4.28
C LYS A 117 8.70 -15.92 4.49
N ALA A 118 9.09 -14.66 4.74
CA ALA A 118 10.47 -14.26 5.00
C ALA A 118 11.07 -15.04 6.18
N PHE A 119 10.32 -15.19 7.26
CA PHE A 119 10.77 -15.94 8.43
C PHE A 119 10.81 -17.45 8.17
N ASP A 120 9.87 -18.01 7.41
CA ASP A 120 9.81 -19.46 7.16
C ASP A 120 10.89 -19.94 6.19
N THR A 121 11.28 -19.10 5.23
CA THR A 121 12.28 -19.44 4.20
C THR A 121 13.65 -18.80 4.41
N LYS A 122 13.92 -18.28 5.61
CA LYS A 122 15.25 -17.72 5.93
C LYS A 122 16.35 -18.77 5.80
N GLU A 123 17.44 -18.42 5.15
CA GLU A 123 18.59 -19.30 4.95
C GLU A 123 19.76 -18.91 5.85
N LEU A 124 20.59 -19.90 6.20
CA LEU A 124 21.83 -19.66 6.91
C LEU A 124 22.80 -18.89 6.01
N VAL A 125 23.17 -17.68 6.42
CA VAL A 125 24.17 -16.88 5.70
C VAL A 125 25.53 -17.56 5.82
N SER A 126 26.24 -17.66 4.69
CA SER A 126 27.56 -18.29 4.62
C SER A 126 28.51 -17.73 5.68
N SER A 127 29.12 -18.63 6.46
CA SER A 127 30.08 -18.27 7.51
C SER A 127 31.28 -17.47 6.97
N LYS A 128 31.62 -17.62 5.68
CA LYS A 128 32.66 -16.82 5.01
C LYS A 128 32.29 -15.34 4.95
N ILE A 129 31.00 -15.02 4.75
CA ILE A 129 30.48 -13.64 4.76
C ILE A 129 30.50 -13.12 6.20
N VAL A 130 29.86 -13.84 7.11
CA VAL A 130 29.70 -13.41 8.52
C VAL A 130 31.04 -13.13 9.20
N LYS A 131 32.10 -13.90 8.89
CA LYS A 131 33.45 -13.73 9.44
C LYS A 131 34.14 -12.41 9.07
N ILE A 132 33.78 -11.81 7.94
CA ILE A 132 34.37 -10.52 7.51
C ILE A 132 33.45 -9.32 7.77
N THR A 133 32.19 -9.57 8.12
CA THR A 133 31.20 -8.52 8.37
C THR A 133 31.40 -7.84 9.73
N LYS A 134 31.52 -6.51 9.74
CA LYS A 134 31.51 -5.69 10.96
C LYS A 134 30.25 -4.85 11.07
N VAL A 135 29.72 -4.70 12.28
CA VAL A 135 28.53 -3.92 12.62
C VAL A 135 28.88 -2.74 13.54
N LYS A 136 27.89 -1.90 13.87
CA LYS A 136 28.05 -0.67 14.66
C LYS A 136 29.16 0.23 14.12
N ASN A 137 29.01 0.62 12.85
CA ASN A 137 29.97 1.45 12.13
C ASN A 137 31.39 0.85 12.11
N GLY A 138 31.47 -0.47 11.90
CA GLY A 138 32.74 -1.19 11.77
C GLY A 138 33.46 -1.51 13.07
N LYS A 139 32.85 -1.25 14.24
CA LYS A 139 33.48 -1.41 15.54
C LYS A 139 33.38 -2.83 16.10
N GLU A 140 32.35 -3.59 15.72
CA GLU A 140 32.09 -4.91 16.29
C GLU A 140 32.03 -5.98 15.21
N GLN A 141 32.58 -7.16 15.49
CA GLN A 141 32.43 -8.32 14.61
C GLN A 141 30.97 -8.82 14.66
N MET A 142 30.38 -9.12 13.50
CA MET A 142 29.05 -9.71 13.43
C MET A 142 29.03 -11.08 14.14
N ARG A 143 28.01 -11.31 14.97
CA ARG A 143 27.81 -12.59 15.67
C ARG A 143 27.22 -13.62 14.71
N SER A 144 27.61 -14.88 14.88
CA SER A 144 27.13 -16.03 14.12
C SER A 144 26.32 -16.96 15.04
N PRO A 145 25.30 -17.70 14.54
CA PRO A 145 24.80 -17.75 13.16
C PRO A 145 23.94 -16.54 12.78
N VAL A 146 23.86 -16.27 11.47
CA VAL A 146 22.97 -15.26 10.88
C VAL A 146 22.06 -15.95 9.89
N TYR A 147 20.76 -15.71 10.02
CA TYR A 147 19.74 -16.18 9.08
C TYR A 147 19.12 -14.97 8.40
N LEU A 148 18.94 -15.03 7.09
CA LEU A 148 18.30 -13.97 6.32
C LEU A 148 17.24 -14.56 5.42
N GLY A 149 16.04 -14.02 5.49
CA GLY A 149 14.96 -14.33 4.57
C GLY A 149 14.42 -13.03 3.99
N ILE A 150 14.59 -12.87 2.68
CA ILE A 150 14.03 -11.76 1.92
C ILE A 150 13.35 -12.40 0.72
N PRO A 151 12.02 -12.52 0.72
CA PRO A 151 11.28 -13.04 -0.41
C PRO A 151 11.59 -12.22 -1.65
N ASN A 152 11.79 -12.88 -2.78
CA ASN A 152 12.05 -12.17 -4.02
C ASN A 152 10.75 -11.60 -4.61
N ARG A 153 10.90 -10.74 -5.62
CA ARG A 153 9.77 -10.05 -6.25
C ARG A 153 8.71 -11.01 -6.83
N ALA A 154 9.09 -12.16 -7.37
CA ALA A 154 8.13 -13.12 -7.90
C ALA A 154 7.30 -13.77 -6.78
N GLU A 155 7.92 -14.11 -5.65
CA GLU A 155 7.23 -14.63 -4.48
C GLU A 155 6.23 -13.62 -3.91
N ILE A 156 6.63 -12.35 -3.79
CA ILE A 156 5.75 -11.29 -3.28
C ILE A 156 4.56 -11.07 -4.23
N ARG A 157 4.78 -11.11 -5.55
CA ARG A 157 3.67 -11.01 -6.53
C ARG A 157 2.69 -12.17 -6.39
N ASN A 158 3.17 -13.39 -6.14
CA ASN A 158 2.30 -14.54 -5.91
C ASN A 158 1.49 -14.38 -4.63
N ILE A 159 2.11 -13.96 -3.53
CA ILE A 159 1.42 -13.66 -2.26
C ILE A 159 0.35 -12.58 -2.48
N CYS A 160 0.64 -11.55 -3.26
CA CYS A 160 -0.30 -10.49 -3.58
C CYS A 160 -1.53 -11.03 -4.30
N LYS A 161 -1.34 -11.85 -5.34
CA LYS A 161 -2.46 -12.49 -6.05
C LYS A 161 -3.24 -13.42 -5.13
N ASP A 162 -2.56 -14.25 -4.35
CA ASP A 162 -3.20 -15.19 -3.43
C ASP A 162 -4.03 -14.48 -2.36
N TYR A 163 -3.59 -13.32 -1.90
CA TYR A 163 -4.31 -12.59 -0.86
C TYR A 163 -5.42 -11.68 -1.40
N TYR A 164 -5.16 -10.88 -2.43
CA TYR A 164 -6.14 -9.90 -2.90
C TYR A 164 -7.22 -10.54 -3.78
N LEU A 165 -6.88 -11.59 -4.54
CA LEU A 165 -7.81 -12.20 -5.50
C LEU A 165 -8.59 -13.41 -4.94
N LYS A 166 -8.30 -13.86 -3.72
CA LYS A 166 -9.03 -14.92 -3.03
C LYS A 166 -9.71 -14.37 -1.77
#